data_AF-A0A2E5W509-F1
#
_entry.id   AF-A0A2E5W509-F1
#
_cell.length_a   1.000
_cell.length_b   1.000
_cell.length_c   1.000
_cell.angle_alpha   90.00
_cell.angle_beta   90.00
_cell.angle_gamma   90.00
#
_symmetry.space_group_name_H-M   'P 1'
#
loop_
_entity.id
_entity.type
_entity.pdbx_description
1 polymer ?
#
loop_
_entity_poly.entity_id
_entity_poly.type
_entity_poly.pdbx_seq_one_letter_code
_entity_poly.pdbx_strand_id
1 'polypeptide(L)'
;MKNNLLVLNIITLFIASCVGPPDYSDGLLENVPAIVNENDYFSLSLLGDKYTEKSEWNLDLDVTSLDKILTTMVVKDLAIGASDSTYLFLVDEQGDTMFSAGLFSELVVTSQDSIIVIGFPKKVILDSDNFSGRLEYQIIKTVE
;
A
#
# COMPACT_ATOMS: atom_id res chain seq x y z
N MET A 1 -52.00 -54.15 29.69
CA MET A 1 -52.05 -52.94 30.54
C MET A 1 -50.97 -51.97 30.06
N LYS A 2 -51.40 -50.75 29.72
CA LYS A 2 -50.67 -49.46 29.61
C LYS A 2 -49.44 -49.40 28.69
N ASN A 3 -49.55 -48.80 27.50
CA ASN A 3 -49.43 -47.35 27.20
C ASN A 3 -48.03 -46.77 27.48
N ASN A 4 -47.30 -46.38 26.44
CA ASN A 4 -47.22 -44.96 26.02
C ASN A 4 -46.15 -44.71 24.93
N LEU A 5 -46.64 -44.28 23.78
CA LEU A 5 -46.25 -43.04 23.09
C LEU A 5 -45.03 -42.29 23.65
N LEU A 6 -43.94 -42.21 22.89
CA LEU A 6 -43.16 -40.97 22.76
C LEU A 6 -42.45 -40.91 21.40
N VAL A 7 -43.14 -40.24 20.48
CA VAL A 7 -42.55 -39.44 19.40
C VAL A 7 -41.46 -38.55 20.01
N LEU A 8 -40.30 -38.38 19.36
CA LEU A 8 -39.67 -37.07 19.06
C LEU A 8 -38.13 -37.15 18.89
N ASN A 9 -37.68 -36.55 17.77
CA ASN A 9 -36.37 -35.94 17.50
C ASN A 9 -35.08 -36.75 17.69
N ILE A 10 -34.39 -37.04 16.57
CA ILE A 10 -32.98 -36.61 16.40
C ILE A 10 -32.74 -36.19 14.95
N ILE A 11 -33.13 -34.94 14.69
CA ILE A 11 -32.38 -33.91 13.96
C ILE A 11 -31.33 -34.42 12.95
N THR A 12 -31.68 -34.23 11.68
CA THR A 12 -30.83 -33.96 10.52
C THR A 12 -29.40 -33.49 10.85
N LEU A 13 -28.43 -34.39 10.66
CA LEU A 13 -27.01 -34.06 10.65
C LEU A 13 -26.58 -33.64 9.23
N PHE A 14 -27.12 -32.51 8.73
CA PHE A 14 -26.49 -31.78 7.64
C PHE A 14 -25.42 -30.89 8.27
N ILE A 15 -24.25 -31.47 8.53
CA ILE A 15 -23.02 -30.70 8.69
C ILE A 15 -22.74 -30.03 7.34
N ALA A 16 -23.35 -28.87 7.12
CA ALA A 16 -22.88 -27.90 6.16
C ALA A 16 -21.49 -27.49 6.64
N SER A 17 -20.47 -28.19 6.15
CA SER A 17 -19.08 -27.75 6.22
C SER A 17 -18.96 -26.52 5.33
N CYS A 18 -19.39 -25.38 5.87
CA CYS A 18 -18.95 -24.07 5.43
C CYS A 18 -17.47 -24.00 5.79
N VAL A 19 -16.63 -24.58 4.94
CA VAL A 19 -15.21 -24.27 4.94
C VAL A 19 -15.14 -22.79 4.61
N GLY A 20 -14.62 -22.01 5.56
CA GLY A 20 -14.35 -20.60 5.33
C GLY A 20 -13.45 -20.44 4.10
N PRO A 21 -13.46 -19.26 3.47
CA PRO A 21 -12.50 -18.95 2.41
C PRO A 21 -11.09 -19.33 2.91
N PRO A 22 -10.24 -19.92 2.05
CA PRO A 22 -8.86 -20.17 2.44
C PRO A 22 -8.24 -18.85 2.92
N ASP A 23 -7.63 -18.87 4.11
CA ASP A 23 -6.78 -17.77 4.54
C ASP A 23 -5.68 -17.62 3.51
N TYR A 24 -5.65 -16.47 2.81
CA TYR A 24 -4.56 -16.17 1.89
C TYR A 24 -3.30 -15.95 2.73
N SER A 25 -2.32 -16.84 2.60
CA SER A 25 -0.99 -16.63 3.16
C SER A 25 -0.20 -15.54 2.42
N ASP A 26 -0.69 -15.12 1.25
CA ASP A 26 -0.01 -14.20 0.33
C ASP A 26 -0.32 -12.74 0.66
N GLY A 27 0.07 -12.31 1.86
CA GLY A 27 0.24 -10.89 2.16
C GLY A 27 1.42 -10.29 1.37
N LEU A 28 1.80 -9.04 1.69
CA LEU A 28 3.06 -8.48 1.18
C LEU A 28 4.23 -9.41 1.52
N LEU A 29 5.05 -9.71 0.52
CA LEU A 29 6.29 -10.46 0.72
C LEU A 29 7.31 -9.54 1.41
N GLU A 30 8.02 -10.09 2.40
CA GLU A 30 9.05 -9.36 3.13
C GLU A 30 10.16 -8.88 2.19
N ASN A 31 10.54 -7.61 2.32
CA ASN A 31 11.61 -6.96 1.57
C ASN A 31 11.46 -7.01 0.03
N VAL A 32 10.24 -7.27 -0.47
CA VAL A 32 9.93 -7.23 -1.90
C VAL A 32 8.87 -6.16 -2.13
N PRO A 33 9.22 -5.02 -2.73
CA PRO A 33 8.24 -3.99 -3.10
C PRO A 33 7.18 -4.54 -4.05
N ALA A 34 5.91 -4.39 -3.71
CA ALA A 34 4.79 -4.63 -4.61
C ALA A 34 4.45 -3.32 -5.33
N ILE A 35 4.55 -3.33 -6.66
CA ILE A 35 4.38 -2.16 -7.51
C ILE A 35 3.21 -2.36 -8.46
N VAL A 36 2.35 -1.35 -8.57
CA VAL A 36 1.42 -1.18 -9.68
C VAL A 36 1.78 0.13 -10.37
N ASN A 37 1.94 0.10 -11.69
CA ASN A 37 2.33 1.27 -12.47
C ASN A 37 1.51 1.31 -13.75
N GLU A 38 0.47 2.12 -13.73
CA GLU A 38 -0.50 2.28 -14.81
C GLU A 38 -0.57 3.76 -15.19
N ASN A 39 -1.32 4.08 -16.25
CA ASN A 39 -1.41 5.43 -16.78
C ASN A 39 -2.19 6.42 -15.90
N ASP A 40 -3.00 5.92 -14.96
CA ASP A 40 -3.81 6.71 -14.04
C ASP A 40 -3.59 6.36 -12.56
N TYR A 41 -2.71 5.39 -12.29
CA TYR A 41 -2.48 4.87 -10.96
C TYR A 41 -1.06 4.38 -10.76
N PHE A 42 -0.45 4.76 -9.64
CA PHE A 42 0.77 4.17 -9.13
C PHE A 42 0.59 3.73 -7.69
N SER A 43 1.13 2.57 -7.33
CA SER A 43 1.27 2.17 -5.94
C SER A 43 2.61 1.51 -5.66
N LEU A 44 3.14 1.80 -4.48
CA LEU A 44 4.27 1.14 -3.85
C LEU A 44 3.82 0.63 -2.48
N SER A 45 3.88 -0.68 -2.28
CA SER A 45 3.64 -1.32 -0.99
C SER A 45 4.89 -2.09 -0.58
N LEU A 46 5.36 -1.90 0.65
CA LEU A 46 6.55 -2.58 1.18
C LEU A 46 6.32 -3.03 2.61
N LEU A 47 6.55 -4.32 2.86
CA LEU A 47 6.78 -4.88 4.18
C LEU A 47 8.28 -5.02 4.39
N GLY A 48 8.90 -4.08 5.09
CA GLY A 48 10.33 -4.06 5.35
C GLY A 48 10.70 -4.81 6.64
N ASP A 49 11.74 -5.63 6.56
CA ASP A 49 12.54 -6.12 7.69
C ASP A 49 14.00 -5.79 7.40
N LYS A 50 14.46 -4.66 7.95
CA LYS A 50 15.79 -4.07 7.68
C LYS A 50 16.07 -3.90 6.19
N TYR A 51 15.08 -3.45 5.44
CA TYR A 51 15.20 -3.19 4.02
C TYR A 51 16.24 -2.07 3.78
N THR A 52 17.31 -2.41 3.05
CA THR A 52 18.36 -1.48 2.65
C THR A 52 18.57 -1.56 1.16
N GLU A 53 17.95 -0.63 0.44
CA GLU A 53 18.07 -0.50 -1.00
C GLU A 53 17.71 0.92 -1.41
N LYS A 54 18.32 1.37 -2.51
CA LYS A 54 17.84 2.51 -3.26
C LYS A 54 17.14 2.02 -4.53
N SER A 55 15.82 2.07 -4.53
CA SER A 55 14.98 1.61 -5.63
C SER A 55 14.34 2.81 -6.33
N GLU A 56 14.27 2.75 -7.66
CA GLU A 56 13.72 3.81 -8.50
C GLU A 56 12.70 3.23 -9.48
N TRP A 57 11.53 3.87 -9.59
CA TRP A 57 10.47 3.48 -10.52
C TRP A 57 10.06 4.66 -11.39
N ASN A 58 10.20 4.50 -12.71
CA ASN A 58 9.64 5.46 -13.65
C ASN A 58 8.12 5.32 -13.67
N LEU A 59 7.42 6.44 -13.60
CA LEU A 59 5.97 6.48 -13.62
C LEU A 59 5.45 6.44 -15.05
N ASP A 60 4.47 5.57 -15.26
CA ASP A 60 3.70 5.46 -16.51
C ASP A 60 2.47 6.37 -16.52
N LEU A 61 2.28 7.17 -15.45
CA LEU A 61 1.22 8.16 -15.33
C LEU A 61 1.17 9.09 -16.56
N ASP A 62 0.04 9.07 -17.24
CA ASP A 62 -0.26 9.93 -18.38
C ASP A 62 -1.08 11.12 -17.88
N VAL A 63 -0.39 12.19 -17.47
CA VAL A 63 -1.00 13.39 -16.89
C VAL A 63 -0.77 14.63 -17.75
N THR A 64 -1.76 15.51 -17.76
CA THR A 64 -1.77 16.80 -18.45
C THR A 64 -1.85 17.93 -17.43
N SER A 65 -1.63 19.17 -17.88
CA SER A 65 -1.73 20.35 -17.01
C SER A 65 -3.14 20.60 -16.42
N LEU A 66 -4.17 19.91 -16.92
CA LEU A 66 -5.54 20.00 -16.43
C LEU A 66 -5.86 18.97 -15.33
N ASP A 67 -4.99 17.98 -15.15
CA ASP A 67 -5.21 16.91 -14.20
C ASP A 67 -4.79 17.32 -12.78
N LYS A 68 -5.33 16.58 -11.80
CA LYS A 68 -4.91 16.62 -10.39
C LYS A 68 -4.42 15.24 -10.00
N ILE A 69 -3.50 15.15 -9.05
CA ILE A 69 -3.12 13.88 -8.43
C ILE A 69 -3.55 13.84 -6.98
N LEU A 70 -4.15 12.73 -6.57
CA LEU A 70 -4.38 12.38 -5.18
C LEU A 70 -3.21 11.48 -4.74
N THR A 71 -2.40 11.97 -3.81
CA THR A 71 -1.28 11.22 -3.25
C THR A 71 -1.61 10.79 -1.83
N THR A 72 -1.44 9.52 -1.51
CA THR A 72 -1.61 8.98 -0.16
C THR A 72 -0.35 8.25 0.27
N MET A 73 0.08 8.48 1.51
CA MET A 73 1.17 7.76 2.15
C MET A 73 0.75 7.26 3.52
N VAL A 74 1.02 6.00 3.80
CA VAL A 74 0.82 5.36 5.10
C VAL A 74 2.12 4.68 5.52
N VAL A 75 2.58 5.00 6.72
CA VAL A 75 3.68 4.29 7.39
C VAL A 75 3.14 3.72 8.70
N LYS A 76 3.29 2.41 8.88
CA LYS A 76 2.74 1.65 10.01
C LYS A 76 3.74 0.61 10.50
N ASP A 77 3.54 0.16 11.74
CA ASP A 77 4.36 -0.89 12.36
C ASP A 77 5.86 -0.57 12.33
N LEU A 78 6.21 0.72 12.44
CA LEU A 78 7.56 1.22 12.22
C LEU A 78 8.45 0.88 13.42
N ALA A 79 9.58 0.22 13.15
CA ALA A 79 10.66 0.01 14.10
C ALA A 79 11.90 0.76 13.60
N ILE A 80 12.36 1.76 14.37
CA ILE A 80 13.49 2.62 14.01
C ILE A 80 14.58 2.59 15.08
N GLY A 81 15.81 2.35 14.63
CA GLY A 81 17.05 2.58 15.35
C GLY A 81 17.59 3.99 15.12
N ALA A 82 18.51 4.43 15.99
CA ALA A 82 19.02 5.81 15.98
C ALA A 82 19.82 6.19 14.72
N SER A 83 20.31 5.21 13.96
CA SER A 83 21.06 5.39 12.71
C SER A 83 20.22 5.15 11.46
N ASP A 84 19.00 4.64 11.61
CA ASP A 84 18.19 4.19 10.48
C ASP A 84 17.67 5.40 9.72
N SER A 85 17.62 5.29 8.39
CA SER A 85 17.13 6.39 7.57
C SER A 85 16.37 5.88 6.37
N THR A 86 15.22 6.48 6.08
CA THR A 86 14.42 6.11 4.92
C THR A 86 13.71 7.33 4.40
N TYR A 87 13.83 7.54 3.09
CA TYR A 87 13.24 8.66 2.40
C TYR A 87 12.50 8.19 1.15
N LEU A 88 11.31 8.75 0.94
CA LEU A 88 10.59 8.63 -0.31
C LEU A 88 10.63 9.97 -1.05
N PHE A 89 10.92 9.93 -2.34
CA PHE A 89 10.93 11.08 -3.23
C PHE A 89 9.99 10.88 -4.41
N LEU A 90 9.30 11.96 -4.79
CA LEU A 90 8.65 12.10 -6.08
C LEU A 90 9.42 13.14 -6.88
N VAL A 91 9.80 12.78 -8.09
CA VAL A 91 10.66 13.59 -8.96
C VAL A 91 9.94 13.84 -10.28
N ASP A 92 10.08 15.05 -10.81
CA ASP A 92 9.49 15.43 -12.10
C ASP A 92 10.33 15.00 -13.31
N GLU A 93 9.87 15.37 -14.51
CA GLU A 93 10.58 15.09 -15.77
C GLU A 93 11.95 15.78 -15.89
N GLN A 94 12.17 16.88 -15.18
CA GLN A 94 13.41 17.67 -15.20
C GLN A 94 14.43 17.15 -14.18
N GLY A 95 13.99 16.26 -13.27
CA GLY A 95 14.81 15.73 -12.19
C GLY A 95 14.68 16.50 -10.89
N ASP A 96 13.76 17.48 -10.82
CA ASP A 96 13.51 18.26 -9.61
C ASP A 96 12.61 17.48 -8.65
N THR A 97 12.88 17.63 -7.35
CA THR A 97 12.10 16.97 -6.30
C THR A 97 10.80 17.71 -6.08
N MET A 98 9.68 17.07 -6.45
CA MET A 98 8.33 17.58 -6.21
C MET A 98 7.88 17.34 -4.77
N PHE A 99 8.22 16.18 -4.22
CA PHE A 99 7.86 15.78 -2.88
C PHE A 99 8.99 14.94 -2.26
N SER A 100 9.20 15.13 -0.96
CA SER A 100 10.09 14.30 -0.16
C SER A 100 9.48 14.04 1.21
N ALA A 101 9.61 12.80 1.69
CA ALA A 101 9.19 12.42 3.03
C ALA A 101 10.23 11.53 3.68
N GLY A 102 10.67 11.90 4.88
CA GLY A 102 11.43 11.01 5.76
C GLY A 102 10.48 10.14 6.58
N LEU A 103 10.68 8.83 6.57
CA LEU A 103 9.79 7.86 7.21
C LEU A 103 10.24 7.57 8.64
N PHE A 104 10.25 8.60 9.50
CA PHE A 104 10.81 8.53 10.87
C PHE A 104 9.78 8.26 11.98
N SER A 105 8.50 8.25 11.63
CA SER A 105 7.40 7.95 12.53
C SER A 105 6.26 7.34 11.74
N GLU A 106 5.34 6.67 12.43
CA GLU A 106 4.07 6.32 11.81
C GLU A 106 3.35 7.58 11.32
N LEU A 107 2.80 7.52 10.12
CA LEU A 107 2.10 8.65 9.52
C LEU A 107 1.02 8.16 8.55
N VAL A 108 -0.01 8.99 8.40
CA VAL A 108 -1.00 8.87 7.34
C VAL A 108 -1.18 10.26 6.76
N VAL A 109 -0.76 10.44 5.51
CA VAL A 109 -0.83 11.73 4.81
C VAL A 109 -1.59 11.52 3.51
N THR A 110 -2.41 12.49 3.16
CA THR A 110 -3.10 12.53 1.86
C THR A 110 -3.14 13.97 1.39
N SER A 111 -2.79 14.19 0.13
CA SER A 111 -2.86 15.50 -0.52
C SER A 111 -3.47 15.35 -1.91
N GLN A 112 -4.15 16.39 -2.36
CA GLN A 112 -4.65 16.49 -3.72
C GLN A 112 -4.13 17.78 -4.34
N ASP A 113 -3.37 17.64 -5.41
CA ASP A 113 -2.58 18.72 -5.97
C ASP A 113 -2.76 18.80 -7.49
N SER A 114 -2.87 20.02 -8.03
CA SER A 114 -2.98 20.24 -9.48
C SER A 114 -1.63 20.13 -10.16
N ILE A 115 -1.54 19.40 -11.27
CA ILE A 115 -0.29 19.18 -12.03
C ILE A 115 0.36 20.49 -12.46
N ILE A 116 -0.43 21.51 -12.84
CA ILE A 116 0.09 22.82 -13.22
C ILE A 116 0.84 23.55 -12.09
N VAL A 117 0.60 23.18 -10.83
CA VAL A 117 1.24 23.81 -9.66
C VAL A 117 2.47 23.03 -9.22
N ILE A 118 2.37 21.70 -9.17
CA ILE A 118 3.41 20.84 -8.60
C ILE A 118 4.42 20.30 -9.62
N GLY A 119 4.09 20.33 -10.91
CA GLY A 119 4.88 19.72 -11.98
C GLY A 119 4.36 18.34 -12.41
N PHE A 120 5.05 17.73 -13.37
CA PHE A 120 4.68 16.45 -13.97
C PHE A 120 5.48 15.31 -13.32
N PRO A 121 4.85 14.47 -12.48
CA PRO A 121 5.55 13.39 -11.79
C PRO A 121 6.08 12.37 -12.80
N LYS A 122 7.37 12.05 -12.68
CA LYS A 122 8.03 11.11 -13.59
C LYS A 122 8.69 9.92 -12.92
N LYS A 123 9.09 10.05 -11.66
CA LYS A 123 9.80 8.97 -10.96
C LYS A 123 9.51 8.99 -9.47
N VAL A 124 9.37 7.81 -8.89
CA VAL A 124 9.37 7.58 -7.44
C VAL A 124 10.70 6.94 -7.05
N ILE A 125 11.30 7.42 -5.97
CA ILE A 125 12.56 6.90 -5.41
C ILE A 125 12.33 6.57 -3.95
N LEU A 126 12.66 5.33 -3.57
CA LEU A 126 12.76 4.92 -2.17
C LEU A 126 14.23 4.69 -1.84
N ASP A 127 14.78 5.50 -0.96
CA ASP A 127 16.16 5.41 -0.48
C ASP A 127 16.12 4.96 0.98
N SER A 128 16.40 3.67 1.21
CA SER A 128 16.24 3.02 2.52
C SER A 128 17.57 2.52 3.06
N ASP A 129 17.78 2.75 4.34
CA ASP A 129 18.82 2.17 5.18
C ASP A 129 18.18 1.62 6.46
N ASN A 130 18.04 0.29 6.52
CA ASN A 130 17.44 -0.48 7.61
C ASN A 130 15.95 -0.21 7.87
N PHE A 131 15.14 0.06 6.83
CA PHE A 131 13.71 0.26 7.00
C PHE A 131 13.01 -1.01 7.53
N SER A 132 12.33 -0.90 8.67
CA SER A 132 11.53 -1.98 9.25
C SER A 132 10.13 -1.49 9.57
N GLY A 133 9.12 -2.03 8.89
CA GLY A 133 7.72 -1.60 9.01
C GLY A 133 6.93 -1.77 7.70
N ARG A 134 5.78 -1.13 7.63
CA ARG A 134 4.91 -1.12 6.45
C ARG A 134 4.87 0.26 5.83
N LEU A 135 5.14 0.34 4.53
CA LEU A 135 4.96 1.52 3.71
C LEU A 135 3.89 1.23 2.66
N GLU A 136 2.91 2.11 2.54
CA GLU A 136 1.99 2.19 1.42
C GLU A 136 2.08 3.60 0.84
N TYR A 137 2.34 3.71 -0.45
CA TYR A 137 2.37 4.97 -1.17
C TYR A 137 1.57 4.83 -2.46
N GLN A 138 0.67 5.77 -2.72
CA GLN A 138 -0.23 5.72 -3.86
C GLN A 138 -0.34 7.09 -4.50
N ILE A 139 -0.42 7.10 -5.83
CA ILE A 139 -0.72 8.28 -6.64
C ILE A 139 -1.88 7.90 -7.55
N ILE A 140 -2.97 8.67 -7.50
CA ILE A 140 -4.15 8.48 -8.34
C ILE A 140 -4.33 9.72 -9.18
N LYS A 141 -4.37 9.56 -10.51
CA LYS A 141 -4.77 10.62 -11.43
C LYS A 141 -6.27 10.88 -11.24
N THR A 142 -6.63 12.15 -11.14
CA THR A 142 -8.02 12.61 -11.07
C THR A 142 -8.24 13.73 -12.08
N VAL A 143 -9.41 13.71 -12.72
CA VAL A 143 -9.89 14.81 -13.56
C VAL A 143 -10.82 15.70 -12.75
N GLU A 144 -10.77 17.00 -13.02
CA GLU A 144 -11.72 17.97 -12.44
C GLU A 144 -13.11 17.87 -13.10
#